data_AF-A0A7C1NRK9-F1
#
_entry.id   AF-A0A7C1NRK9-F1
#
_cell.length_a   1.000
_cell.length_b   1.000
_cell.length_c   1.000
_cell.angle_alpha   90.00
_cell.angle_beta   90.00
_cell.angle_gamma   90.00
#
_symmetry.space_group_name_H-M   'P 1'
#
loop_
_entity.id
_entity.type
_entity.pdbx_description
1 polymer ?
#
loop_
_entity_poly.entity_id
_entity_poly.type
_entity_poly.pdbx_seq_one_letter_code
_entity_poly.pdbx_strand_id
1 'polypeptide(L)'
;TRANVGMRYTGSFDNGIGVRAVIGQSYHLAGLNSYATQDLLAVGSDSGLETDVSDYVASAGFELPIGLSLSAGVRLDEETLDIRRTDVNATYAQDRFETSLTFTQVDARPAYSFINDNQTVTSSTTVKVTENWSVFGSVNYDIDADKFNRRSVGISYADECTVFSIAYSDKYDPNAETANDWTIGGKLVFRTLGEINLSDTSFQ
;
A
#
# COMPACT_ATOMS: atom_id res chain seq x y z
N THR A 1 8.99 26.46 -2.20
CA THR A 1 7.55 26.71 -2.41
C THR A 1 7.11 25.99 -3.65
N ARG A 2 6.04 25.20 -3.59
CA ARG A 2 5.49 24.48 -4.76
C ARG A 2 4.02 24.83 -5.00
N ALA A 3 3.57 24.71 -6.23
CA ALA A 3 2.15 24.72 -6.61
C ALA A 3 1.77 23.36 -7.19
N ASN A 4 0.66 22.79 -6.73
CA ASN A 4 0.13 21.52 -7.24
C ASN A 4 -1.06 21.79 -8.14
N VAL A 5 -1.06 21.23 -9.33
CA VAL A 5 -2.12 21.39 -10.32
C VAL A 5 -2.60 20.01 -10.74
N GLY A 6 -3.91 19.82 -10.78
CA GLY A 6 -4.48 18.55 -11.19
C GLY A 6 -5.97 18.63 -11.47
N MET A 7 -6.47 17.60 -12.13
CA MET A 7 -7.88 17.37 -12.39
C MET A 7 -8.33 16.12 -11.67
N ARG A 8 -9.51 16.18 -11.06
CA ARG A 8 -10.20 15.03 -10.48
C ARG A 8 -11.58 14.88 -11.09
N TYR A 9 -11.90 13.66 -11.48
CA TYR A 9 -13.24 13.24 -11.86
C TYR A 9 -13.79 12.27 -10.81
N THR A 10 -15.07 12.40 -10.49
CA THR A 10 -15.81 11.47 -9.65
C THR A 10 -17.23 11.39 -10.19
N GLY A 11 -17.67 10.20 -10.54
CA GLY A 11 -18.98 9.92 -11.11
C GLY A 11 -19.64 8.74 -10.43
N SER A 12 -20.95 8.78 -10.34
CA SER A 12 -21.80 7.68 -9.92
C SER A 12 -22.91 7.52 -10.95
N PHE A 13 -23.15 6.29 -11.38
CA PHE A 13 -24.13 5.96 -12.42
C PHE A 13 -25.37 5.30 -11.79
N ASP A 14 -26.51 5.40 -12.48
CA ASP A 14 -27.80 4.85 -12.00
C ASP A 14 -27.77 3.33 -11.76
N ASN A 15 -26.83 2.62 -12.39
CA ASN A 15 -26.60 1.18 -12.18
C ASN A 15 -25.71 0.87 -10.96
N GLY A 16 -25.40 1.87 -10.13
CA GLY A 16 -24.60 1.72 -8.91
C GLY A 16 -23.08 1.68 -9.14
N ILE A 17 -22.61 1.86 -10.38
CA ILE A 17 -21.18 1.93 -10.67
C ILE A 17 -20.64 3.29 -10.22
N GLY A 18 -19.53 3.26 -9.48
CA GLY A 18 -18.68 4.42 -9.19
C GLY A 18 -17.48 4.47 -10.12
N VAL A 19 -17.07 5.68 -10.50
CA VAL A 19 -15.83 5.94 -11.23
C VAL A 19 -15.10 7.10 -10.61
N ARG A 20 -13.79 6.94 -10.43
CA ARG A 20 -12.88 8.00 -10.00
C ARG A 20 -11.68 8.06 -10.93
N ALA A 21 -11.22 9.28 -11.22
CA ALA A 21 -9.95 9.48 -11.90
C ALA A 21 -9.28 10.75 -11.40
N VAL A 22 -7.95 10.74 -11.36
CA VAL A 22 -7.12 11.90 -11.01
C VAL A 22 -5.92 11.94 -11.95
N ILE A 23 -5.52 13.13 -12.35
CA ILE A 23 -4.22 13.39 -12.97
C ILE A 23 -3.67 14.71 -12.43
N GLY A 24 -2.37 14.80 -12.18
CA GLY A 24 -1.77 16.03 -11.68
C GLY A 24 -0.25 16.03 -11.69
N GLN A 25 0.28 17.19 -11.33
CA GLN A 25 1.70 17.49 -11.29
C GLN A 25 1.97 18.58 -10.24
N SER A 26 3.21 18.68 -9.77
CA SER A 26 3.70 19.70 -8.86
C SER A 26 4.78 20.54 -9.52
N TYR A 27 4.75 21.85 -9.31
CA TYR A 27 5.73 22.80 -9.85
C TYR A 27 6.47 23.46 -8.70
N HIS A 28 7.80 23.41 -8.69
CA HIS A 28 8.60 24.19 -7.76
C HIS A 28 8.73 25.63 -8.26
N LEU A 29 8.31 26.59 -7.44
CA LEU A 29 8.16 27.98 -7.86
C LEU A 29 9.27 28.89 -7.30
N ALA A 30 9.77 28.58 -6.11
CA ALA A 30 10.73 29.43 -5.42
C ALA A 30 11.39 28.72 -4.24
N GLY A 31 12.57 29.21 -3.84
CA GLY A 31 13.34 28.70 -2.70
C GLY A 31 14.16 27.45 -3.06
N LEU A 32 14.84 26.89 -2.06
CA LEU A 32 15.61 25.66 -2.23
C LEU A 32 14.67 24.48 -2.44
N ASN A 33 14.89 23.69 -3.50
CA ASN A 33 14.20 22.41 -3.67
C ASN A 33 14.91 21.35 -2.82
N SER A 34 14.29 20.91 -1.73
CA SER A 34 14.84 19.89 -0.83
C SER A 34 14.94 18.49 -1.45
N TYR A 35 14.26 18.24 -2.57
CA TYR A 35 14.38 16.99 -3.31
C TYR A 35 15.59 17.02 -4.26
N ALA A 36 16.01 18.21 -4.69
CA ALA A 36 17.20 18.40 -5.52
C ALA A 36 18.51 18.41 -4.72
N THR A 37 18.43 18.48 -3.38
CA THR A 37 19.62 18.54 -2.54
C THR A 37 20.18 17.15 -2.28
N GLN A 38 21.50 17.01 -2.46
CA GLN A 38 22.20 15.78 -2.11
C GLN A 38 22.20 15.57 -0.59
N ASP A 39 21.78 14.38 -0.17
CA ASP A 39 21.77 13.92 1.22
C ASP A 39 22.51 12.58 1.32
N LEU A 40 23.01 12.25 2.51
CA LEU A 40 23.67 10.98 2.85
C LEU A 40 22.79 9.76 2.56
N LEU A 41 21.47 9.94 2.63
CA LEU A 41 20.49 8.89 2.38
C LEU A 41 19.88 8.96 0.99
N ALA A 42 20.22 9.95 0.16
CA ALA A 42 19.67 10.14 -1.19
C ALA A 42 18.13 10.08 -1.28
N VAL A 43 17.40 10.44 -0.21
CA VAL A 43 15.94 10.33 -0.12
C VAL A 43 15.22 11.14 -1.21
N GLY A 44 15.85 12.24 -1.62
CA GLY A 44 15.34 13.12 -2.67
C GLY A 44 15.55 12.58 -4.09
N SER A 45 16.41 11.57 -4.32
CA SER A 45 16.71 11.04 -5.66
C SER A 45 15.63 10.09 -6.16
N ASP A 46 15.27 10.19 -7.45
CA ASP A 46 14.22 9.42 -8.14
C ASP A 46 12.82 9.47 -7.47
N SER A 47 12.61 10.48 -6.62
CA SER A 47 11.36 10.94 -6.03
C SER A 47 10.39 11.56 -7.05
N GLY A 48 10.87 11.95 -8.23
CA GLY A 48 10.05 12.61 -9.27
C GLY A 48 9.69 14.04 -8.91
N LEU A 49 10.52 14.67 -8.07
CA LEU A 49 10.31 15.96 -7.44
C LEU A 49 11.59 16.82 -7.40
N GLU A 50 12.68 16.32 -7.98
CA GLU A 50 14.03 16.90 -8.00
C GLU A 50 14.13 18.13 -8.89
N THR A 51 13.37 18.12 -9.98
CA THR A 51 13.32 19.19 -10.96
C THR A 51 12.28 20.23 -10.57
N ASP A 52 12.21 21.31 -11.36
CA ASP A 52 11.21 22.36 -11.16
C ASP A 52 9.78 21.90 -11.54
N VAL A 53 9.64 20.76 -12.23
CA VAL A 53 8.39 20.17 -12.68
C VAL A 53 8.38 18.69 -12.28
N SER A 54 7.46 18.26 -11.42
CA SER A 54 7.44 16.86 -10.97
C SER A 54 7.07 15.88 -12.07
N ASP A 55 7.34 14.60 -11.84
CA ASP A 55 6.68 13.49 -12.54
C ASP A 55 5.16 13.70 -12.61
N TYR A 56 4.53 13.24 -13.68
CA TYR A 56 3.08 13.13 -13.75
C TYR A 56 2.59 12.02 -12.85
N VAL A 57 1.53 12.28 -12.09
CA VAL A 57 0.79 11.25 -11.35
C VAL A 57 -0.61 11.13 -11.91
N ALA A 58 -1.04 9.90 -12.17
CA ALA A 58 -2.40 9.62 -12.63
C ALA A 58 -2.96 8.38 -11.94
N SER A 59 -4.27 8.36 -11.72
CA SER A 59 -4.98 7.17 -11.25
C SER A 59 -6.40 7.12 -11.79
N ALA A 60 -6.92 5.91 -11.92
CA ALA A 60 -8.31 5.64 -12.24
C ALA A 60 -8.82 4.47 -11.42
N GLY A 61 -10.11 4.45 -11.13
CA GLY A 61 -10.74 3.38 -10.37
C GLY A 61 -12.23 3.27 -10.62
N PHE A 62 -12.72 2.08 -10.35
CA PHE A 62 -14.11 1.68 -10.51
C PHE A 62 -14.58 1.03 -9.21
N GLU A 63 -15.79 1.34 -8.79
CA GLU A 63 -16.52 0.64 -7.74
C GLU A 63 -17.75 -0.01 -8.37
N LEU A 64 -17.91 -1.32 -8.20
CA LEU A 64 -19.05 -2.06 -8.71
C LEU A 64 -19.99 -2.45 -7.56
N PRO A 65 -21.31 -2.47 -7.79
CA PRO A 65 -22.31 -2.79 -6.75
C PRO A 65 -22.20 -4.23 -6.22
N ILE A 66 -21.43 -5.09 -6.89
CA ILE A 66 -21.14 -6.46 -6.47
C ILE A 66 -20.07 -6.54 -5.36
N GLY A 67 -19.61 -5.41 -4.82
CA GLY A 67 -18.55 -5.35 -3.81
C GLY A 67 -17.13 -5.41 -4.38
N LEU A 68 -16.97 -5.37 -5.70
CA LEU A 68 -15.67 -5.32 -6.38
C LEU A 68 -15.24 -3.86 -6.59
N SER A 69 -14.03 -3.53 -6.17
CA SER A 69 -13.36 -2.27 -6.46
C SER A 69 -12.05 -2.54 -7.21
N LEU A 70 -11.83 -1.83 -8.31
CA LEU A 70 -10.62 -1.91 -9.11
C LEU A 70 -9.98 -0.52 -9.18
N SER A 71 -8.66 -0.44 -9.15
CA SER A 71 -7.95 0.80 -9.46
C SER A 71 -6.55 0.56 -9.98
N ALA A 72 -6.09 1.51 -10.79
CA ALA A 72 -4.72 1.57 -11.27
C ALA A 72 -4.20 3.00 -11.07
N GLY A 73 -2.93 3.10 -10.70
CA GLY A 73 -2.19 4.35 -10.58
C GLY A 73 -0.82 4.23 -11.24
N VAL A 74 -0.34 5.33 -11.80
CA VAL A 74 0.98 5.42 -12.41
C VAL A 74 1.67 6.72 -12.03
N ARG A 75 3.00 6.66 -11.99
CA ARG A 75 3.88 7.82 -11.99
C ARG A 75 4.72 7.77 -13.26
N LEU A 76 4.74 8.85 -14.02
CA LEU A 76 5.44 8.94 -15.30
C LEU A 76 6.45 10.08 -15.24
N ASP A 77 7.64 9.88 -15.82
CA ASP A 77 8.65 10.92 -16.00
C ASP A 77 8.08 12.17 -16.68
N GLU A 78 8.45 13.37 -16.25
CA GLU A 78 7.88 14.60 -16.82
C GLU A 78 8.31 14.88 -18.27
N GLU A 79 9.47 14.37 -18.71
CA GLU A 79 10.03 14.64 -20.04
C GLU A 79 9.82 13.46 -20.99
N THR A 80 10.09 12.24 -20.53
CA THR A 80 10.08 11.03 -21.38
C THR A 80 8.77 10.27 -21.35
N LEU A 81 7.93 10.50 -20.34
CA LEU A 81 6.74 9.70 -20.01
C LEU A 81 7.06 8.23 -19.68
N ASP A 82 8.31 7.92 -19.36
CA ASP A 82 8.68 6.58 -18.90
C ASP A 82 7.96 6.28 -17.58
N ILE A 83 7.47 5.05 -17.44
CA ILE A 83 6.77 4.61 -16.24
C ILE A 83 7.78 4.47 -15.12
N ARG A 84 7.61 5.25 -14.05
CA ARG A 84 8.45 5.23 -12.84
C ARG A 84 7.89 4.38 -11.71
N ARG A 85 6.55 4.19 -11.72
CA ARG A 85 5.81 3.39 -10.75
C ARG A 85 4.45 3.02 -11.31
N THR A 86 4.01 1.80 -11.03
CA THR A 86 2.65 1.32 -11.30
C THR A 86 2.07 0.67 -10.05
N ASP A 87 0.84 1.01 -9.70
CA ASP A 87 0.07 0.34 -8.65
C ASP A 87 -1.26 -0.14 -9.24
N VAL A 88 -1.56 -1.42 -9.11
CA VAL A 88 -2.85 -2.00 -9.52
C VAL A 88 -3.47 -2.68 -8.31
N ASN A 89 -4.71 -2.33 -7.99
CA ASN A 89 -5.42 -2.81 -6.81
C ASN A 89 -6.77 -3.39 -7.22
N ALA A 90 -7.07 -4.58 -6.71
CA ALA A 90 -8.37 -5.21 -6.79
C ALA A 90 -8.82 -5.63 -5.40
N THR A 91 -9.98 -5.14 -4.97
CA THR A 91 -10.58 -5.47 -3.67
C THR A 91 -11.96 -6.03 -3.91
N TYR A 92 -12.28 -7.15 -3.28
CA TYR A 92 -13.63 -7.70 -3.25
C TYR A 92 -14.09 -7.84 -1.81
N ALA A 93 -15.19 -7.17 -1.46
CA ALA A 93 -15.72 -7.13 -0.11
C ALA A 93 -17.22 -7.47 -0.11
N GLN A 94 -17.58 -8.40 0.76
CA GLN A 94 -18.94 -8.82 1.07
C GLN A 94 -19.05 -9.05 2.58
N ASP A 95 -20.27 -9.22 3.10
CA ASP A 95 -20.54 -9.29 4.54
C ASP A 95 -19.63 -10.24 5.34
N ARG A 96 -19.25 -11.38 4.75
CA ARG A 96 -18.45 -12.43 5.41
C ARG A 96 -17.06 -12.64 4.82
N PHE A 97 -16.72 -11.97 3.73
CA PHE A 97 -15.48 -12.22 2.99
C PHE A 97 -14.96 -10.92 2.41
N GLU A 98 -13.71 -10.62 2.71
CA GLU A 98 -12.99 -9.50 2.13
C GLU A 98 -11.63 -10.00 1.66
N THR A 99 -11.26 -9.66 0.43
CA THR A 99 -9.94 -9.95 -0.10
C THR A 99 -9.43 -8.76 -0.90
N SER A 100 -8.12 -8.54 -0.85
CA SER A 100 -7.44 -7.53 -1.63
C SER A 100 -6.22 -8.15 -2.31
N LEU A 101 -5.93 -7.65 -3.50
CA LEU A 101 -4.76 -7.97 -4.29
C LEU A 101 -4.18 -6.66 -4.84
N THR A 102 -2.93 -6.40 -4.50
CA THR A 102 -2.18 -5.22 -4.93
C THR A 102 -0.93 -5.67 -5.65
N PHE A 103 -0.78 -5.26 -6.90
CA PHE A 103 0.48 -5.30 -7.62
C PHE A 103 1.13 -3.92 -7.56
N THR A 104 2.41 -3.87 -7.22
CA THR A 104 3.20 -2.63 -7.25
C THR A 104 4.49 -2.89 -7.98
N GLN A 105 4.77 -2.08 -9.00
CA GLN A 105 6.07 -2.00 -9.66
C GLN A 105 6.68 -0.64 -9.36
N VAL A 106 7.96 -0.63 -9.01
CA VAL A 106 8.77 0.58 -8.83
C VAL A 106 10.09 0.39 -9.59
N ASP A 107 10.50 1.40 -10.35
CA ASP A 107 11.80 1.38 -11.04
C ASP A 107 12.96 1.29 -10.07
N ALA A 108 14.09 0.80 -10.57
CA ALA A 108 15.37 0.87 -9.89
C ALA A 108 15.67 2.30 -9.40
N ARG A 109 16.18 2.39 -8.16
CA ARG A 109 16.72 3.63 -7.56
C ARG A 109 18.15 3.37 -7.07
N PRO A 110 19.14 3.34 -7.96
CA PRO A 110 20.51 2.97 -7.59
C PRO A 110 21.11 3.90 -6.54
N ALA A 111 20.74 5.19 -6.55
CA ALA A 111 21.15 6.17 -5.56
C ALA A 111 20.69 5.80 -4.13
N TYR A 112 19.61 5.04 -4.00
CA TYR A 112 19.06 4.53 -2.75
C TYR A 112 19.37 3.03 -2.54
N SER A 113 20.38 2.50 -3.23
CA SER A 113 20.78 1.09 -3.20
C SER A 113 19.74 0.09 -3.70
N PHE A 114 18.70 0.54 -4.42
CA PHE A 114 17.79 -0.34 -5.16
C PHE A 114 18.26 -0.43 -6.61
N ILE A 115 19.10 -1.41 -6.91
CA ILE A 115 19.81 -1.49 -8.20
C ILE A 115 18.92 -2.04 -9.32
N ASN A 116 17.89 -2.82 -8.96
CA ASN A 116 16.95 -3.42 -9.89
C ASN A 116 15.56 -2.84 -9.67
N ASP A 117 14.72 -2.96 -10.69
CA ASP A 117 13.28 -2.77 -10.57
C ASP A 117 12.74 -3.73 -9.51
N ASN A 118 11.66 -3.32 -8.86
CA ASN A 118 11.01 -4.10 -7.82
C ASN A 118 9.52 -4.23 -8.11
N GLN A 119 9.09 -5.46 -8.30
CA GLN A 119 7.72 -5.85 -8.53
C GLN A 119 7.24 -6.74 -7.39
N THR A 120 6.17 -6.31 -6.73
CA THR A 120 5.57 -7.06 -5.63
C THR A 120 4.09 -7.30 -5.85
N VAL A 121 3.63 -8.45 -5.36
CA VAL A 121 2.22 -8.78 -5.24
C VAL A 121 1.90 -8.95 -3.76
N THR A 122 1.02 -8.11 -3.25
CA THR A 122 0.47 -8.22 -1.90
C THR A 122 -0.96 -8.75 -2.00
N SER A 123 -1.30 -9.73 -1.17
CA SER A 123 -2.68 -10.13 -0.97
C SER A 123 -3.02 -10.13 0.51
N SER A 124 -4.20 -9.63 0.86
CA SER A 124 -4.78 -9.78 2.20
C SER A 124 -6.18 -10.37 2.08
N THR A 125 -6.56 -11.23 3.01
CA THR A 125 -7.88 -11.87 3.02
C THR A 125 -8.39 -12.03 4.43
N THR A 126 -9.66 -11.71 4.65
CA THR A 126 -10.39 -11.88 5.90
C THR A 126 -11.68 -12.66 5.64
N VAL A 127 -11.93 -13.68 6.45
CA VAL A 127 -13.12 -14.53 6.38
C VAL A 127 -13.81 -14.57 7.73
N LYS A 128 -15.07 -14.15 7.79
CA LYS A 128 -15.92 -14.29 8.98
C LYS A 128 -16.45 -15.71 9.09
N VAL A 129 -15.87 -16.47 10.02
CA VAL A 129 -16.24 -17.86 10.30
C VAL A 129 -17.57 -17.92 11.06
N THR A 130 -17.78 -17.00 12.01
CA THR A 130 -19.06 -16.78 12.70
C THR A 130 -19.34 -15.28 12.82
N GLU A 131 -20.40 -14.89 13.53
CA GLU A 131 -20.71 -13.48 13.79
C GLU A 131 -19.58 -12.76 14.55
N ASN A 132 -18.88 -13.47 15.44
CA ASN A 132 -17.83 -12.90 16.28
C ASN A 132 -16.42 -13.34 15.88
N TRP A 133 -16.26 -14.44 15.14
CA TRP A 133 -14.94 -14.98 14.80
C TRP A 133 -14.59 -14.75 13.33
N SER A 134 -13.37 -14.27 13.10
CA SER A 134 -12.79 -14.14 11.76
C SER A 134 -11.36 -14.68 11.72
N VAL A 135 -10.99 -15.21 10.56
CA VAL A 135 -9.60 -15.58 10.23
C VAL A 135 -9.11 -14.61 9.19
N PHE A 136 -7.89 -14.14 9.33
CA PHE A 136 -7.27 -13.23 8.39
C PHE A 136 -5.84 -13.65 8.08
N GLY A 137 -5.33 -13.22 6.93
CA GLY A 137 -3.96 -13.45 6.56
C GLY A 137 -3.52 -12.55 5.42
N SER A 138 -2.21 -12.43 5.27
CA SER A 138 -1.61 -11.66 4.19
C SER A 138 -0.31 -12.27 3.71
N VAL A 139 0.00 -12.01 2.44
CA VAL A 139 1.26 -12.38 1.80
C VAL A 139 1.76 -11.19 0.99
N ASN A 140 3.07 -10.95 1.03
CA ASN A 140 3.77 -10.03 0.13
C ASN A 140 4.86 -10.83 -0.57
N TYR A 141 4.71 -10.98 -1.88
CA TYR A 141 5.61 -11.74 -2.73
C TYR A 141 6.38 -10.80 -3.64
N ASP A 142 7.70 -10.95 -3.65
CA ASP A 142 8.64 -10.26 -4.51
C ASP A 142 8.87 -11.11 -5.76
N ILE A 143 8.43 -10.58 -6.90
CA ILE A 143 8.48 -11.28 -8.18
C ILE A 143 9.92 -11.39 -8.66
N ASP A 144 10.70 -10.31 -8.52
CA ASP A 144 12.07 -10.24 -9.02
C ASP A 144 13.01 -11.12 -8.19
N ALA A 145 12.79 -11.20 -6.87
CA ALA A 145 13.58 -12.05 -5.98
C ALA A 145 13.08 -13.51 -5.92
N ASP A 146 11.89 -13.83 -6.44
CA ASP A 146 11.20 -15.11 -6.26
C ASP A 146 11.12 -15.54 -4.78
N LYS A 147 10.64 -14.63 -3.92
CA LYS A 147 10.57 -14.82 -2.47
C LYS A 147 9.32 -14.19 -1.87
N PHE A 148 8.81 -14.78 -0.80
CA PHE A 148 7.83 -14.11 0.06
C PHE A 148 8.56 -13.18 1.02
N ASN A 149 8.46 -11.87 0.80
CA ASN A 149 9.03 -10.87 1.69
C ASN A 149 8.37 -10.87 3.07
N ARG A 150 7.07 -11.13 3.13
CA ARG A 150 6.33 -11.23 4.40
C ARG A 150 5.10 -12.11 4.25
N ARG A 151 4.78 -12.87 5.31
CA ARG A 151 3.56 -13.66 5.44
C ARG A 151 2.95 -13.43 6.82
N SER A 152 1.63 -13.51 6.90
CA SER A 152 0.93 -13.48 8.18
C SER A 152 -0.37 -14.27 8.15
N VAL A 153 -0.74 -14.77 9.32
CA VAL A 153 -2.03 -15.43 9.56
C VAL A 153 -2.47 -15.13 10.98
N GLY A 154 -3.76 -14.90 11.18
CA GLY A 154 -4.32 -14.58 12.47
C GLY A 154 -5.79 -14.93 12.59
N ILE A 155 -6.26 -14.81 13.83
CA ILE A 155 -7.64 -15.00 14.21
C ILE A 155 -8.07 -13.79 15.05
N SER A 156 -9.29 -13.33 14.82
CA SER A 156 -9.89 -12.23 15.56
C SER A 156 -11.26 -12.63 16.09
N TYR A 157 -11.49 -12.30 17.35
CA TYR A 157 -12.78 -12.33 18.01
C TYR A 157 -13.26 -10.89 18.23
N ALA A 158 -14.51 -10.60 17.87
CA ALA A 158 -15.12 -9.29 18.05
C ALA A 158 -16.56 -9.42 18.56
N ASP A 159 -16.84 -8.77 19.69
CA ASP A 159 -18.18 -8.60 20.23
C ASP A 159 -18.57 -7.11 20.31
N GLU A 160 -19.63 -6.81 21.05
CA GLU A 160 -20.20 -5.47 21.21
C GLU A 160 -19.23 -4.49 21.89
N CYS A 161 -18.33 -4.98 22.74
CA CYS A 161 -17.48 -4.19 23.63
C CYS A 161 -15.98 -4.43 23.40
N THR A 162 -15.60 -5.60 22.85
CA THR A 162 -14.24 -6.12 22.85
C THR A 162 -13.84 -6.62 21.47
N VAL A 163 -12.60 -6.35 21.06
CA VAL A 163 -11.95 -7.02 19.95
C VAL A 163 -10.63 -7.60 20.43
N PHE A 164 -10.44 -8.90 20.25
CA PHE A 164 -9.20 -9.59 20.56
C PHE A 164 -8.66 -10.27 19.31
N SER A 165 -7.41 -9.99 18.94
CA SER A 165 -6.76 -10.58 17.78
C SER A 165 -5.40 -11.15 18.17
N ILE A 166 -5.06 -12.29 17.59
CA ILE A 166 -3.72 -12.87 17.65
C ILE A 166 -3.27 -13.22 16.24
N ALA A 167 -2.02 -12.90 15.90
CA ALA A 167 -1.45 -13.19 14.59
C ALA A 167 -0.01 -13.65 14.72
N TYR A 168 0.35 -14.56 13.83
CA TYR A 168 1.72 -14.91 13.51
C TYR A 168 2.12 -14.18 12.23
N SER A 169 3.34 -13.64 12.18
CA SER A 169 3.93 -13.10 10.97
C SER A 169 5.39 -13.48 10.88
N ASP A 170 5.85 -13.78 9.67
CA ASP A 170 7.26 -13.95 9.35
C ASP A 170 7.66 -13.03 8.20
N LYS A 171 8.91 -12.60 8.19
CA LYS A 171 9.50 -11.70 7.21
C LYS A 171 10.79 -12.33 6.67
N TYR A 172 10.98 -12.30 5.36
CA TYR A 172 12.23 -12.74 4.77
C TYR A 172 13.37 -11.78 5.13
N ASP A 173 14.45 -12.35 5.68
CA ASP A 173 15.67 -11.64 6.05
C ASP A 173 16.88 -12.30 5.34
N PRO A 174 17.23 -11.86 4.13
CA PRO A 174 18.29 -12.49 3.34
C PRO A 174 19.68 -12.34 3.95
N ASN A 175 19.88 -11.31 4.79
CA ASN A 175 21.18 -10.97 5.37
C ASN A 175 21.32 -11.47 6.83
N ALA A 176 20.28 -12.09 7.39
CA ALA A 176 20.22 -12.55 8.77
C ALA A 176 20.60 -11.45 9.78
N GLU A 177 20.15 -10.23 9.51
CA GLU A 177 20.38 -9.05 10.37
C GLU A 177 19.50 -9.09 11.63
N THR A 178 18.44 -9.90 11.61
CA THR A 178 17.50 -10.08 12.71
C THR A 178 17.69 -11.44 13.41
N ALA A 179 17.68 -11.42 14.74
CA ALA A 179 17.81 -12.64 15.55
C ALA A 179 16.58 -13.56 15.42
N ASN A 180 15.43 -12.99 15.07
CA ASN A 180 14.21 -13.72 14.81
C ASN A 180 13.46 -13.05 13.65
N ASP A 181 13.15 -13.83 12.63
CA ASP A 181 12.45 -13.42 11.42
C ASP A 181 10.93 -13.61 11.52
N TRP A 182 10.45 -14.18 12.64
CA TRP A 182 9.03 -14.31 12.96
C TRP A 182 8.63 -13.58 14.24
N THR A 183 7.34 -13.27 14.35
CA THR A 183 6.75 -12.57 15.49
C THR A 183 5.32 -13.06 15.71
N ILE A 184 4.95 -13.22 16.99
CA ILE A 184 3.55 -13.40 17.39
C ILE A 184 3.08 -12.10 18.04
N GLY A 185 1.98 -11.56 17.56
CA GLY A 185 1.38 -10.35 18.10
C GLY A 185 -0.03 -10.59 18.61
N GLY A 186 -0.40 -9.83 19.64
CA GLY A 186 -1.77 -9.73 20.12
C GLY A 186 -2.26 -8.29 20.13
N LYS A 187 -3.55 -8.08 19.87
CA LYS A 187 -4.24 -6.78 20.01
C LYS A 187 -5.54 -6.97 20.78
N LEU A 188 -5.74 -6.15 21.81
CA LEU A 188 -6.97 -6.11 22.60
C LEU A 188 -7.53 -4.68 22.57
N VAL A 189 -8.74 -4.52 22.06
CA VAL A 189 -9.44 -3.23 21.99
C VAL A 189 -10.71 -3.31 22.82
N PHE A 190 -10.87 -2.37 23.73
CA PHE A 190 -12.13 -2.07 24.39
C PHE A 190 -12.74 -0.86 23.71
N ARG A 191 -13.90 -1.02 23.06
CA ARG A 191 -14.48 0.04 22.21
C ARG A 191 -14.70 1.37 22.93
N THR A 192 -14.85 1.34 24.25
CA THR A 192 -15.07 2.53 25.10
C THR A 192 -13.90 2.90 26.00
N LEU A 193 -12.90 2.02 26.17
CA LEU A 193 -11.83 2.19 27.16
C LEU A 193 -10.43 2.32 26.57
N GLY A 194 -10.25 2.01 25.28
CA GLY A 194 -8.97 2.16 24.58
C GLY A 194 -8.37 0.84 24.10
N GLU A 195 -7.11 0.90 23.65
CA GLU A 195 -6.40 -0.18 22.96
C GLU A 195 -5.13 -0.60 23.70
N ILE A 196 -4.88 -1.91 23.75
CA ILE A 196 -3.66 -2.53 24.26
C ILE A 196 -3.05 -3.35 23.12
N ASN A 197 -1.80 -3.03 22.76
CA ASN A 197 -1.01 -3.78 21.79
C ASN A 197 0.05 -4.61 22.52
N LEU A 198 0.13 -5.91 22.19
CA LEU A 198 1.02 -6.88 22.84
C LEU A 198 2.25 -7.25 21.97
N SER A 199 2.51 -6.49 20.90
CA SER A 199 3.76 -6.49 20.11
C SER A 199 3.76 -5.33 19.11
N ASP A 200 4.89 -5.10 18.43
CA ASP A 200 4.99 -4.20 17.27
C ASP A 200 4.43 -4.82 15.95
N THR A 201 3.71 -5.93 16.04
CA THR A 201 3.09 -6.54 14.87
C THR A 201 1.93 -5.67 14.38
N SER A 202 2.12 -5.01 13.25
CA SER A 202 1.01 -4.35 12.54
C SER A 202 0.04 -5.41 12.00
N PHE A 203 -1.19 -5.39 12.51
CA PHE A 203 -2.36 -6.11 11.99
C PHE A 203 -2.98 -5.23 10.90
N GLN A 204 -2.55 -5.39 9.65
CA GLN A 204 -3.18 -4.79 8.47
C GLN A 204 -3.96 -5.86 7.70
#